data_AF-A0A0A2BC25-F1
#
_entry.id   AF-A0A0A2BC25-F1
#
_cell.length_a   1.000
_cell.length_b   1.000
_cell.length_c   1.000
_cell.angle_alpha   90.00
_cell.angle_beta   90.00
_cell.angle_gamma   90.00
#
_symmetry.space_group_name_H-M   'P 1'
#
loop_
_entity.id
_entity.type
_entity.pdbx_description
1 polymer ?
#
loop_
_entity_poly.entity_id
_entity_poly.type
_entity_poly.pdbx_seq_one_letter_code
_entity_poly.pdbx_strand_id
1 'polypeptide(L)'
;MKFVLVSFLLIVCTVKINLINSLPISGEIYINNKLTNNQLAKKYCDALEKNLFKGLDKESILKYEYFFSSIPDNYIKDEDKFLETFKSDIKSICSYDIAESNEKEFKSFLKNYFKTKSSTPKTKVEAINPTPINPAMIPVLR
;
A
#
# COMPACT_ATOMS: atom_id res chain seq x y z
N MET A 1 -50.89 -11.49 10.64
CA MET A 1 -50.00 -11.25 9.48
C MET A 1 -48.77 -10.36 9.75
N LYS A 2 -48.56 -9.78 10.95
CA LYS A 2 -47.37 -8.93 11.22
C LYS A 2 -46.13 -9.72 11.71
N PHE A 3 -46.32 -10.84 12.42
CA PHE A 3 -45.20 -11.63 12.97
C PHE A 3 -44.41 -12.42 11.91
N VAL A 4 -45.07 -12.87 10.84
CA VAL A 4 -44.40 -13.65 9.76
C VAL A 4 -43.39 -12.77 9.01
N LEU A 5 -43.72 -11.50 8.77
CA LEU A 5 -42.84 -10.54 8.09
C LEU A 5 -41.55 -10.24 8.89
N VAL A 6 -41.65 -10.14 10.22
CA VAL A 6 -40.50 -9.91 11.09
C VAL A 6 -39.57 -11.13 11.11
N SER A 7 -40.13 -12.34 11.09
CA SER A 7 -39.36 -13.58 11.03
C SER A 7 -38.59 -13.73 9.72
N PHE A 8 -39.19 -13.37 8.58
CA PHE A 8 -38.49 -13.38 7.29
C PHE A 8 -37.36 -12.34 7.22
N LEU A 9 -37.56 -11.15 7.79
CA LEU A 9 -36.52 -10.11 7.88
C LEU A 9 -35.30 -10.60 8.66
N LEU A 10 -35.51 -11.27 9.80
CA LEU A 10 -34.42 -11.77 10.64
C LEU A 10 -33.63 -12.90 9.95
N ILE A 11 -34.29 -13.77 9.19
CA ILE A 11 -33.64 -14.83 8.41
C ILE A 11 -32.80 -14.24 7.27
N VAL A 12 -33.29 -13.21 6.57
CA VAL A 12 -32.53 -12.53 5.52
C VAL A 12 -31.29 -11.82 6.09
N CYS A 13 -31.41 -11.22 7.28
CA CYS A 13 -30.29 -10.58 7.96
C CYS A 13 -29.20 -11.60 8.38
N THR A 14 -29.57 -12.74 8.95
CA THR A 14 -28.60 -13.76 9.38
C THR A 14 -27.89 -14.44 8.20
N VAL A 15 -28.58 -14.68 7.10
CA VAL A 15 -27.97 -15.22 5.87
C VAL A 15 -26.97 -14.22 5.25
N LYS A 16 -27.28 -12.92 5.24
CA LYS A 16 -26.33 -11.89 4.76
C LYS A 16 -25.06 -11.81 5.60
N ILE A 17 -25.18 -11.87 6.93
CA ILE A 17 -24.02 -11.75 7.84
C ILE A 17 -23.07 -12.95 7.68
N ASN A 18 -23.63 -14.17 7.55
CA ASN A 18 -22.82 -15.37 7.33
C ASN A 18 -22.13 -15.36 5.96
N LEU A 19 -22.75 -14.78 4.93
CA LEU A 19 -22.13 -14.63 3.61
C LEU A 19 -20.91 -13.69 3.66
N ILE A 20 -21.04 -12.53 4.32
CA ILE A 20 -19.96 -11.52 4.43
C ILE A 20 -18.75 -12.07 5.20
N ASN A 21 -18.97 -12.89 6.24
CA ASN A 21 -17.90 -13.48 7.05
C ASN A 21 -17.24 -14.71 6.41
N SER A 22 -17.84 -15.27 5.36
CA SER A 22 -17.32 -16.44 4.63
C SER A 22 -16.48 -16.07 3.41
N LEU A 23 -16.49 -14.80 2.97
CA LEU A 23 -15.54 -14.37 1.96
C LEU A 23 -14.15 -14.39 2.60
N PRO A 24 -13.19 -15.15 2.06
CA PRO A 24 -11.82 -14.98 2.48
C PRO A 24 -11.49 -13.51 2.27
N ILE A 25 -10.99 -12.85 3.31
CA ILE A 25 -10.33 -11.56 3.19
C ILE A 25 -9.08 -11.86 2.36
N SER A 26 -9.26 -11.91 1.04
CA SER A 26 -8.15 -11.88 0.11
C SER A 26 -7.56 -10.50 0.33
N GLY A 27 -6.45 -10.43 1.08
CA GLY A 27 -5.55 -9.31 0.91
C GLY A 27 -5.31 -9.21 -0.58
N GLU A 28 -5.57 -8.04 -1.18
CA GLU A 28 -5.24 -7.83 -2.58
C GLU A 28 -3.77 -8.17 -2.74
N ILE A 29 -3.50 -9.34 -3.31
CA ILE A 29 -2.18 -9.62 -3.87
C ILE A 29 -2.15 -8.68 -5.05
N TYR A 30 -1.53 -7.51 -4.85
CA TYR A 30 -1.25 -6.57 -5.93
C TYR A 30 -0.51 -7.36 -7.00
N ILE A 31 -1.25 -7.75 -8.04
CA ILE A 31 -0.67 -8.25 -9.27
C ILE A 31 0.32 -7.17 -9.66
N ASN A 32 1.58 -7.57 -9.83
CA ASN A 32 2.71 -6.72 -10.14
C ASN A 32 2.54 -6.14 -11.56
N ASN A 33 1.50 -5.33 -11.75
CA ASN A 33 1.35 -4.46 -12.90
C ASN A 33 2.56 -3.56 -12.84
N LYS A 34 3.40 -3.64 -13.89
CA LYS A 34 4.54 -2.76 -14.13
C LYS A 34 4.27 -1.38 -13.55
N LEU A 35 4.82 -1.11 -12.36
CA LEU A 35 4.51 0.09 -11.60
C LEU A 35 4.73 1.26 -12.54
N THR A 36 3.71 2.07 -12.81
CA THR A 36 3.88 3.32 -13.57
C THR A 36 4.06 4.44 -12.56
N ASN A 37 4.86 5.48 -12.87
CA ASN A 37 5.06 6.64 -11.99
C ASN A 37 3.73 7.20 -11.45
N ASN A 38 2.67 7.16 -12.28
CA ASN A 38 1.31 7.53 -11.93
C ASN A 38 0.75 6.75 -10.71
N GLN A 39 1.00 5.44 -10.59
CA GLN A 39 0.52 4.67 -9.44
C GLN A 39 1.19 5.10 -8.13
N LEU A 40 2.47 5.45 -8.18
CA LEU A 40 3.20 5.95 -7.02
C LEU A 40 2.72 7.36 -6.64
N ALA A 41 2.54 8.23 -7.63
CA ALA A 41 1.99 9.58 -7.43
C ALA A 41 0.59 9.51 -6.80
N LYS A 42 -0.26 8.58 -7.26
CA LYS A 42 -1.58 8.34 -6.65
C LYS A 42 -1.50 7.95 -5.18
N LYS A 43 -0.63 6.98 -4.82
CA LYS A 43 -0.43 6.59 -3.42
C LYS A 43 0.08 7.75 -2.56
N TYR A 44 0.95 8.60 -3.11
CA TYR A 44 1.44 9.79 -2.43
C TYR A 44 0.31 10.81 -2.18
N CYS A 45 -0.52 11.07 -3.19
CA CYS A 45 -1.70 11.92 -3.05
C CYS A 45 -2.68 11.38 -2.00
N ASP A 46 -2.96 10.07 -1.99
CA ASP A 46 -3.81 9.44 -0.98
C ASP A 46 -3.24 9.63 0.44
N ALA A 47 -1.92 9.61 0.59
CA ALA A 47 -1.25 9.84 1.87
C ALA A 47 -1.34 11.29 2.36
N LEU A 48 -1.24 12.24 1.42
CA LEU A 48 -1.48 13.66 1.71
C LEU A 48 -2.92 13.87 2.20
N GLU A 49 -3.90 13.33 1.47
CA GLU A 49 -5.32 13.44 1.82
C GLU A 49 -5.60 12.86 3.23
N LYS A 50 -4.98 11.72 3.54
CA LYS A 50 -5.12 11.04 4.84
C LYS A 50 -4.23 11.60 5.94
N ASN A 51 -3.46 12.67 5.69
CA ASN A 51 -2.52 13.27 6.64
C ASN A 51 -1.51 12.28 7.24
N LEU A 52 -1.08 11.28 6.48
CA LEU A 52 -0.17 10.23 6.97
C LEU A 52 1.23 10.75 7.35
N PHE A 53 1.60 11.94 6.86
CA PHE A 53 2.90 12.54 7.14
C PHE A 53 2.95 13.36 8.43
N LYS A 54 1.80 13.55 9.11
CA LYS A 54 1.74 14.34 10.33
C LYS A 54 2.60 13.71 11.43
N GLY A 55 3.57 14.46 11.94
CA GLY A 55 4.49 13.99 12.98
C GLY A 55 5.71 13.22 12.45
N LEU A 56 5.84 13.07 11.13
CA LEU A 56 7.02 12.48 10.48
C LEU A 56 7.97 13.55 9.92
N ASP A 57 7.89 14.78 10.42
CA ASP A 57 8.63 15.94 9.90
C ASP A 57 10.16 15.75 9.94
N LYS A 58 10.64 14.89 10.83
CA LYS A 58 12.07 14.55 10.98
C LYS A 58 12.42 13.13 10.51
N GLU A 59 11.42 12.36 10.09
CA GLU A 59 11.53 10.92 9.81
C GLU A 59 11.29 10.63 8.33
N SER A 60 12.17 11.17 7.48
CA SER A 60 12.06 11.04 6.02
C SER A 60 12.05 9.57 5.56
N ILE A 61 12.79 8.70 6.25
CA ILE A 61 12.81 7.27 5.95
C ILE A 61 11.41 6.68 6.14
N LEU A 62 10.79 6.86 7.31
CA LEU A 62 9.45 6.35 7.58
C LEU A 62 8.40 6.95 6.63
N LYS A 63 8.55 8.24 6.32
CA LYS A 63 7.65 8.99 5.44
C LYS A 63 7.61 8.42 4.03
N TYR A 64 8.74 7.94 3.49
CA TYR A 64 8.83 7.48 2.10
C TYR A 64 8.94 5.96 1.98
N GLU A 65 9.62 5.25 2.87
CA GLU A 65 9.91 3.82 2.75
C GLU A 65 8.66 2.97 2.48
N TYR A 66 7.55 3.25 3.17
CA TYR A 66 6.29 2.55 2.94
C TYR A 66 5.83 2.60 1.47
N PHE A 67 5.94 3.76 0.83
CA PHE A 67 5.52 3.96 -0.57
C PHE A 67 6.51 3.35 -1.55
N PHE A 68 7.80 3.49 -1.26
CA PHE A 68 8.88 3.14 -2.17
C PHE A 68 9.35 1.68 -2.07
N SER A 69 8.97 0.97 -1.00
CA SER A 69 9.15 -0.48 -0.84
C SER A 69 8.64 -1.28 -2.05
N SER A 70 7.53 -0.80 -2.64
CA SER A 70 6.89 -1.41 -3.80
C SER A 70 7.58 -1.15 -5.15
N ILE A 71 8.61 -0.29 -5.19
CA ILE A 71 9.36 0.00 -6.41
C ILE A 71 10.42 -1.09 -6.65
N PRO A 72 10.45 -1.73 -7.83
CA PRO A 72 11.48 -2.70 -8.17
C PRO A 72 12.89 -2.11 -8.12
N ASP A 73 13.88 -2.95 -7.81
CA ASP A 73 15.29 -2.55 -7.95
C ASP A 73 15.58 -2.10 -9.40
N ASN A 74 16.41 -1.07 -9.56
CA ASN A 74 16.78 -0.48 -10.86
C ASN A 74 15.61 0.07 -11.70
N TYR A 75 14.43 0.28 -11.09
CA TYR A 75 13.31 0.95 -11.75
C TYR A 75 13.64 2.42 -12.08
N ILE A 76 14.25 3.12 -11.11
CA ILE A 76 14.71 4.50 -11.26
C ILE A 76 16.11 4.48 -11.86
N LYS A 77 16.20 4.67 -13.18
CA LYS A 77 17.48 4.77 -13.91
C LYS A 77 18.04 6.18 -13.94
N ASP A 78 17.14 7.16 -13.94
CA ASP A 78 17.44 8.59 -13.99
C ASP A 78 16.60 9.26 -12.91
N GLU A 79 17.26 9.67 -11.83
CA GLU A 79 16.62 10.22 -10.63
C GLU A 79 15.94 11.56 -10.91
N ASP A 80 16.60 12.44 -11.68
CA ASP A 80 16.08 13.76 -11.99
C ASP A 80 14.85 13.66 -12.91
N LYS A 81 14.92 12.83 -13.96
CA LYS A 81 13.77 12.59 -14.85
C LYS A 81 12.61 11.93 -14.12
N PHE A 82 12.90 10.99 -13.23
CA PHE A 82 11.87 10.36 -12.41
C PHE A 82 11.17 11.39 -11.52
N LEU A 83 11.93 12.25 -10.85
CA LEU A 83 11.38 13.26 -9.96
C LEU A 83 10.54 14.31 -10.69
N GLU A 84 11.01 14.75 -11.86
CA GLU A 84 10.24 15.67 -12.72
C GLU A 84 8.89 15.05 -13.11
N THR A 85 8.90 13.79 -13.55
CA THR A 85 7.67 13.06 -13.89
C THR A 85 6.77 12.88 -12.67
N PHE A 86 7.32 12.48 -11.54
CA PHE A 86 6.59 12.27 -10.29
C PHE A 86 5.91 13.55 -9.78
N LYS A 87 6.61 14.68 -9.83
CA LYS A 87 6.05 16.00 -9.50
C LYS A 87 4.91 16.38 -10.44
N SER A 88 5.11 16.19 -11.75
CA SER A 88 4.08 16.47 -12.75
C SER A 88 2.83 15.61 -12.52
N ASP A 89 3.01 14.31 -12.24
CA ASP A 89 1.92 13.39 -11.95
C ASP A 89 1.16 13.79 -10.66
N ILE A 90 1.87 14.13 -9.57
CA ILE A 90 1.23 14.58 -8.32
C ILE A 90 0.41 15.84 -8.54
N LYS A 91 0.99 16.82 -9.24
CA LYS A 91 0.30 18.07 -9.58
C LYS A 91 -0.95 17.77 -10.42
N SER A 92 -0.85 16.86 -11.38
CA SER A 92 -1.97 16.48 -12.23
C SER A 92 -3.06 15.69 -11.48
N ILE A 93 -2.70 14.84 -10.52
CA ILE A 93 -3.63 13.94 -9.83
C ILE A 93 -4.36 14.65 -8.70
N CYS A 94 -3.63 15.36 -7.84
CA CYS A 94 -4.20 15.94 -6.62
C CYS A 94 -3.96 17.46 -6.49
N SER A 95 -3.53 18.14 -7.57
CA SER A 95 -3.30 19.60 -7.57
C SER A 95 -2.35 20.06 -6.46
N TYR A 96 -1.46 19.18 -6.02
CA TYR A 96 -0.48 19.48 -4.98
C TYR A 96 0.85 19.89 -5.61
N ASP A 97 1.33 21.08 -5.24
CA ASP A 97 2.66 21.55 -5.61
C ASP A 97 3.68 21.17 -4.52
N ILE A 98 4.62 20.28 -4.87
CA ILE A 98 5.66 19.83 -3.95
C ILE A 98 6.61 21.00 -3.66
N ALA A 99 6.73 21.36 -2.37
CA ALA A 99 7.66 22.37 -1.91
C ALA A 99 9.12 21.96 -2.13
N GLU A 100 10.00 22.94 -2.35
CA GLU A 100 11.44 22.71 -2.58
C GLU A 100 12.12 21.97 -1.40
N SER A 101 11.67 22.22 -0.16
CA SER A 101 12.15 21.51 1.03
C SER A 101 11.84 20.01 0.96
N ASN A 102 10.63 19.66 0.55
CA ASN A 102 10.19 18.27 0.41
C ASN A 102 10.91 17.59 -0.75
N GLU A 103 11.21 18.34 -1.82
CA GLU A 103 12.00 17.85 -2.94
C GLU A 103 13.43 17.48 -2.52
N LYS A 104 14.09 18.35 -1.74
CA LYS A 104 15.44 18.10 -1.20
C LYS A 104 15.45 16.89 -0.26
N GLU A 105 14.46 16.81 0.63
CA GLU A 105 14.27 15.67 1.54
C GLU A 105 14.11 14.37 0.74
N PHE A 106 13.32 14.42 -0.32
CA PHE A 106 13.03 13.28 -1.17
C PHE A 106 14.25 12.79 -1.95
N LYS A 107 15.03 13.69 -2.57
CA LYS A 107 16.32 13.33 -3.22
C LYS A 107 17.29 12.68 -2.23
N SER A 108 17.37 13.22 -1.01
CA SER A 108 18.22 12.64 0.04
C SER A 108 17.79 11.22 0.41
N PHE A 109 16.47 11.00 0.51
CA PHE A 109 15.91 9.66 0.74
C PHE A 109 16.26 8.70 -0.40
N LEU A 110 16.01 9.04 -1.66
CA LEU A 110 16.26 8.15 -2.80
C LEU A 110 17.73 7.71 -2.87
N LYS A 111 18.66 8.66 -2.72
CA LYS A 111 20.10 8.38 -2.71
C LYS A 111 20.49 7.36 -1.64
N ASN A 112 19.91 7.46 -0.44
CA ASN A 112 20.18 6.55 0.67
C ASN A 112 19.47 5.21 0.51
N TYR A 113 18.19 5.24 0.13
CA TYR A 113 17.32 4.08 -0.02
C TYR A 113 17.84 3.09 -1.06
N PHE A 114 18.31 3.56 -2.22
CA PHE A 114 18.88 2.66 -3.22
C PHE A 114 20.23 2.07 -2.79
N LYS A 115 21.03 2.83 -2.05
CA LYS A 115 22.31 2.37 -1.51
C LYS A 115 22.12 1.24 -0.49
N THR A 116 21.12 1.35 0.39
CA THR A 116 20.79 0.32 1.38
C THR A 116 20.05 -0.87 0.77
N LYS A 117 19.11 -0.65 -0.15
CA LYS A 117 18.39 -1.72 -0.85
C LYS A 117 19.32 -2.59 -1.69
N SER A 118 20.28 -1.99 -2.40
CA SER A 118 21.29 -2.73 -3.18
C SER A 118 22.24 -3.56 -2.31
N SER A 119 22.43 -3.19 -1.04
CA SER A 119 23.32 -3.91 -0.12
C SER A 119 22.59 -4.96 0.74
N THR A 120 21.26 -4.98 0.70
CA THR A 120 20.46 -5.99 1.39
C THR A 120 20.55 -7.31 0.62
N PRO A 121 20.91 -8.44 1.29
CA PRO A 121 20.92 -9.74 0.64
C PRO A 121 19.55 -10.07 0.07
N LYS A 122 19.47 -10.33 -1.25
CA LYS A 122 18.22 -10.74 -1.88
C LYS A 122 17.87 -12.14 -1.40
N THR A 123 16.99 -12.25 -0.40
CA THR A 123 16.39 -13.53 -0.04
C THR A 123 15.62 -14.03 -1.25
N LYS A 124 15.96 -15.20 -1.77
CA LYS A 124 15.15 -15.87 -2.80
C LYS A 124 13.77 -16.12 -2.20
N VAL A 125 12.78 -15.33 -2.59
CA VAL A 125 11.38 -15.64 -2.31
C VAL A 125 11.01 -16.73 -3.30
N GLU A 126 11.25 -17.98 -2.91
CA GLU A 126 10.59 -19.11 -3.56
C GLU A 126 9.10 -18.95 -3.28
N ALA A 127 8.28 -19.02 -4.32
CA ALA A 127 6.83 -19.08 -4.16
C ALA A 127 6.49 -20.40 -3.46
N ILE A 128 6.45 -20.37 -2.13
CA ILE A 128 5.95 -21.47 -1.33
C ILE A 128 4.45 -21.55 -1.60
N ASN A 129 4.03 -22.61 -2.29
CA ASN A 129 2.61 -22.95 -2.39
C ASN A 129 2.02 -22.94 -0.97
N PRO A 130 0.83 -22.34 -0.76
CA PRO A 130 0.23 -22.27 0.57
C PRO A 130 0.12 -23.70 1.12
N THR A 131 0.84 -23.96 2.20
CA THR A 131 0.69 -25.23 2.91
C THR A 131 -0.68 -25.21 3.57
N PRO A 132 -1.55 -26.22 3.34
CA PRO A 132 -2.86 -26.24 3.97
C PRO A 132 -2.71 -26.20 5.49
N ILE A 133 -3.13 -25.09 6.11
CA ILE A 133 -3.07 -24.92 7.56
C ILE A 133 -4.37 -25.49 8.12
N ASN A 134 -4.28 -26.47 9.03
CA ASN A 134 -5.46 -26.97 9.73
C ASN A 134 -6.05 -25.84 10.59
N PRO A 135 -7.33 -25.44 10.40
CA PRO A 135 -7.96 -24.36 11.17
C PRO A 135 -7.91 -24.60 12.69
N ALA A 136 -7.82 -25.86 13.13
CA ALA A 136 -7.72 -26.24 14.54
C ALA A 136 -6.37 -25.88 15.19
N MET A 137 -5.36 -25.49 14.41
CA MET A 137 -4.03 -25.08 14.90
C MET A 137 -3.87 -23.56 15.05
N ILE A 138 -4.87 -22.76 14.65
CA ILE A 138 -4.81 -21.31 14.85
C ILE A 138 -5.05 -21.05 16.34
N PRO A 139 -4.07 -20.51 17.10
CA PRO A 139 -4.30 -20.18 18.50
C PRO A 139 -5.34 -19.06 18.56
N VAL A 140 -6.52 -19.38 19.06
CA VAL A 140 -7.51 -18.37 19.44
C VAL A 140 -7.02 -17.77 20.75
N LEU A 141 -6.43 -16.57 20.70
CA LEU A 141 -6.20 -15.77 21.90
C LEU A 141 -7.58 -15.48 22.51
N ARG A 142 -7.87 -16.10 23.66
CA ARG A 142 -9.00 -15.80 24.52
C ARG A 142 -8.62 -14.74 25.54
#